data_AF-A0A261Q0K9-F1
#
_entry.id   AF-A0A261Q0K9-F1
#
_cell.length_a   1.000
_cell.length_b   1.000
_cell.length_c   1.000
_cell.angle_alpha   90.00
_cell.angle_beta   90.00
_cell.angle_gamma   90.00
#
_symmetry.space_group_name_H-M   'P 1'
#
loop_
_entity.id
_entity.type
_entity.pdbx_description
1 polymer ?
#
loop_
_entity_poly.entity_id
_entity_poly.type
_entity_poly.pdbx_seq_one_letter_code
_entity_poly.pdbx_strand_id
1 'polypeptide(L)'
;MQLKQPYKPLLWGLMVGCVLHSGVWAQQTPTGQALKLTDLSAFKKPNGSNWQIVGDASAPLSATLSTSKGSGVLVNLPNEKNKANLLSSLEHGDIDLELDYLMAKGSNSGIYLQGRYEIQLMDSWGVKGAKIGDNGSIYQRWDDKRGAGKEGYEGQAARQNASKAPGLWQHLRISFQAPRFDAKGVKVENARIVRLELNGVAIHENVELSGPTRGPLANNEVAHGPILIQGDHGAVAFRNIQYTAYDTPRPALTSLTYQVYTGAYDKEPDLKTATAASKGNAKSLSAGVVSTPSNFLIQYKGTLQVKEAGSYTMQVVGVNGFTALKVNGKSVGDWTMRSAPVTVELPAGNVPVELMYSKLNGRGAPSLGLMISGTGLRPFYLGDGNAEGMTGNENGPILIEANNPIVHRSFMDVPNGRERVRVTHAISVGSPEEVHYTYDLDKGALVQVWKGEFLDATPMWNSRGDGSSRPTGMVQRFGVPALSLSRLSSPQAAWVADTVGSQFRPKGYTLKENQPTFRYQSYGSLVQDAIQVLPGREGVKREITVEKPAADLYARLAQAERIQTLNDQLYLIGDKAYYIQLESGVKPLIRQVNGQQELLVPMRSGKLSYSLLF
;
A
#
# COMPACT_ATOMS: atom_id res chain seq x y z
N MET A 1 -58.56 -16.06 -46.71
CA MET A 1 -59.33 -17.10 -45.98
C MET A 1 -58.53 -17.52 -44.77
N GLN A 2 -59.16 -17.55 -43.60
CA GLN A 2 -58.59 -17.78 -42.26
C GLN A 2 -57.71 -19.03 -42.19
N LEU A 3 -56.66 -19.09 -41.36
CA LEU A 3 -56.79 -19.54 -39.97
C LEU A 3 -55.65 -19.06 -39.06
N LYS A 4 -56.03 -18.77 -37.81
CA LYS A 4 -55.26 -18.29 -36.68
C LYS A 4 -54.66 -19.45 -35.85
N GLN A 5 -53.42 -19.26 -35.38
CA GLN A 5 -52.84 -19.62 -34.05
C GLN A 5 -52.68 -21.11 -33.67
N PRO A 6 -51.87 -21.47 -32.64
CA PRO A 6 -50.47 -21.09 -32.37
C PRO A 6 -49.59 -22.31 -31.98
N TYR A 7 -48.29 -22.28 -32.25
CA TYR A 7 -47.33 -23.25 -31.70
C TYR A 7 -46.79 -22.78 -30.34
N LYS A 8 -47.05 -23.56 -29.28
CA LYS A 8 -46.31 -23.52 -28.01
C LYS A 8 -45.11 -24.46 -28.12
N PRO A 9 -43.85 -24.01 -27.90
CA PRO A 9 -42.77 -24.93 -27.59
C PRO A 9 -42.64 -25.15 -26.08
N LEU A 10 -42.54 -26.43 -25.71
CA LEU A 10 -42.20 -26.94 -24.38
C LEU A 10 -40.95 -26.23 -23.80
N LEU A 11 -41.06 -25.74 -22.57
CA LEU A 11 -39.90 -25.51 -21.71
C LEU A 11 -39.30 -26.87 -21.32
N TRP A 12 -38.15 -27.21 -21.90
CA TRP A 12 -37.20 -28.12 -21.25
C TRP A 12 -36.21 -27.25 -20.48
N GLY A 13 -36.31 -27.28 -19.15
CA GLY A 13 -35.35 -26.66 -18.25
C GLY A 13 -34.03 -27.42 -18.31
N LEU A 14 -33.05 -26.86 -19.02
CA LEU A 14 -31.64 -27.20 -18.89
C LEU A 14 -30.97 -26.07 -18.10
N MET A 15 -30.92 -26.22 -16.78
CA MET A 15 -30.00 -25.46 -15.94
C MET A 15 -28.57 -25.90 -16.28
N VAL A 16 -27.94 -25.21 -17.22
CA VAL A 16 -26.48 -25.24 -17.37
C VAL A 16 -25.90 -24.27 -16.34
N GLY A 17 -25.62 -24.80 -15.15
CA GLY A 17 -24.83 -24.10 -14.15
C GLY A 17 -23.37 -24.03 -14.59
N CYS A 18 -23.02 -23.03 -15.40
CA CYS A 18 -21.62 -22.65 -15.61
C CYS A 18 -21.10 -21.96 -14.35
N VAL A 19 -20.53 -22.75 -13.43
CA VAL A 19 -19.73 -22.21 -12.31
C VAL A 19 -18.36 -21.82 -12.87
N LEU A 20 -18.28 -20.57 -13.34
CA LEU A 20 -17.00 -19.91 -13.62
C LEU A 20 -16.24 -19.80 -12.29
N HIS A 21 -15.25 -20.67 -12.10
CA HIS A 21 -14.29 -20.56 -11.01
C HIS A 21 -13.31 -19.42 -11.33
N SER A 22 -13.71 -18.19 -11.02
CA SER A 22 -12.76 -17.10 -10.82
C SER A 22 -12.04 -17.36 -9.51
N GLY A 23 -10.73 -17.61 -9.58
CA GLY A 23 -9.84 -17.62 -8.43
C GLY A 23 -9.76 -16.22 -7.84
N VAL A 24 -10.75 -15.87 -7.01
CA VAL A 24 -10.71 -14.70 -6.15
C VAL A 24 -9.74 -15.05 -5.04
N TRP A 25 -8.52 -14.51 -5.10
CA TRP A 25 -7.81 -14.23 -3.86
C TRP A 25 -8.65 -13.20 -3.14
N ALA A 26 -9.60 -13.66 -2.32
CA ALA A 26 -10.17 -12.81 -1.31
C ALA A 26 -8.98 -12.43 -0.44
N GLN A 27 -8.45 -11.22 -0.64
CA GLN A 27 -7.80 -10.53 0.46
C GLN A 27 -8.85 -10.56 1.56
N GLN A 28 -8.68 -11.48 2.52
CA GLN A 28 -9.35 -11.34 3.79
C GLN A 28 -8.92 -9.96 4.26
N THR A 29 -9.85 -9.00 4.15
CA THR A 29 -9.66 -7.70 4.77
C THR A 29 -9.43 -8.04 6.24
N PRO A 30 -8.25 -7.74 6.80
CA PRO A 30 -8.06 -7.96 8.23
C PRO A 30 -9.24 -7.25 8.91
N THR A 31 -9.94 -7.96 9.79
CA THR A 31 -10.98 -7.38 10.63
C THR A 31 -10.31 -6.50 11.68
N GLY A 32 -9.68 -5.42 11.22
CA GLY A 32 -9.02 -4.43 12.05
C GLY A 32 -10.04 -3.76 12.95
N GLN A 33 -9.70 -3.61 14.22
CA GLN A 33 -10.49 -2.85 15.17
C GLN A 33 -10.24 -1.37 14.94
N ALA A 34 -11.31 -0.62 14.67
CA ALA A 34 -11.25 0.84 14.59
C ALA A 34 -11.24 1.44 16.01
N LEU A 35 -10.26 2.30 16.29
CA LEU A 35 -10.22 3.10 17.50
C LEU A 35 -11.22 4.25 17.34
N LYS A 36 -12.30 4.23 18.13
CA LYS A 36 -13.38 5.21 18.03
C LYS A 36 -12.92 6.59 18.51
N LEU A 37 -13.04 7.58 17.64
CA LEU A 37 -12.70 8.99 17.92
C LEU A 37 -13.95 9.84 18.17
N THR A 38 -14.85 9.36 19.02
CA THR A 38 -16.04 10.11 19.49
C THR A 38 -15.72 11.00 20.68
N ASP A 39 -14.76 10.57 21.50
CA ASP A 39 -14.22 11.24 22.68
C ASP A 39 -12.81 10.66 22.97
N LEU A 40 -12.19 11.02 24.09
CA LEU A 40 -10.85 10.57 24.46
C LEU A 40 -10.82 9.25 25.27
N SER A 41 -11.93 8.52 25.41
CA SER A 41 -12.01 7.30 26.24
C SER A 41 -11.11 6.15 25.77
N ALA A 42 -10.75 6.14 24.49
CA ALA A 42 -9.78 5.21 23.93
C ALA A 42 -8.32 5.45 24.40
N PHE A 43 -8.09 6.52 25.16
CA PHE A 43 -6.78 6.93 25.64
C PHE A 43 -6.75 7.02 27.17
N LYS A 44 -5.58 6.76 27.75
CA LYS A 44 -5.32 7.06 29.16
C LYS A 44 -5.40 8.57 29.33
N LYS A 45 -6.08 9.03 30.39
CA LYS A 45 -6.36 10.46 30.63
C LYS A 45 -5.09 11.30 30.44
N PRO A 46 -5.03 12.20 29.44
CA PRO A 46 -3.83 13.00 29.21
C PRO A 46 -3.65 14.01 30.35
N ASN A 47 -2.39 14.23 30.73
CA ASN A 47 -2.01 15.23 31.74
C ASN A 47 -1.90 16.65 31.15
N GLY A 48 -2.65 16.96 30.09
CA GLY A 48 -2.62 18.24 29.39
C GLY A 48 -3.85 18.47 28.51
N SER A 49 -4.17 19.73 28.19
CA SER A 49 -5.31 20.10 27.35
C SER A 49 -4.97 20.26 25.86
N ASN A 50 -3.77 19.85 25.44
CA ASN A 50 -3.33 19.91 24.04
C ASN A 50 -4.06 18.90 23.14
N TRP A 51 -4.64 17.84 23.70
CA TRP A 51 -5.36 16.80 22.95
C TRP A 51 -6.87 16.99 22.99
N GLN A 52 -7.52 16.86 21.84
CA GLN A 52 -8.97 17.00 21.70
C GLN A 52 -9.53 16.20 20.51
N ILE A 53 -10.81 15.86 20.58
CA ILE A 53 -11.57 15.31 19.46
C ILE A 53 -12.34 16.44 18.76
N VAL A 54 -12.23 16.51 17.44
CA VAL A 54 -12.85 17.53 16.59
C VAL A 54 -13.47 16.89 15.34
N GLY A 55 -14.25 17.68 14.59
CA GLY A 55 -14.89 17.21 13.34
C GLY A 55 -13.96 17.24 12.14
N ASP A 56 -13.04 18.20 12.10
CA ASP A 56 -12.04 18.31 11.04
C ASP A 56 -10.83 19.13 11.48
N ALA A 57 -9.68 18.94 10.82
CA ALA A 57 -8.43 19.67 11.03
C ALA A 57 -7.82 20.16 9.71
N SER A 58 -7.33 21.40 9.64
CA SER A 58 -6.80 21.99 8.41
C SER A 58 -5.56 22.84 8.67
N ALA A 59 -4.50 22.66 7.87
CA ALA A 59 -3.22 23.38 7.99
C ALA A 59 -2.55 23.61 6.60
N PRO A 60 -3.18 24.36 5.68
CA PRO A 60 -2.71 24.46 4.30
C PRO A 60 -1.36 25.18 4.16
N LEU A 61 -0.35 24.48 3.61
CA LEU A 61 0.97 24.92 3.11
C LEU A 61 1.89 25.77 4.01
N SER A 62 1.35 26.52 4.96
CA SER A 62 2.09 27.31 5.96
C SER A 62 1.17 27.82 7.09
N ALA A 63 -0.11 27.49 7.08
CA ALA A 63 -1.05 27.93 8.10
C ALA A 63 -0.88 27.14 9.39
N THR A 64 -1.09 27.82 10.52
CA THR A 64 -1.32 27.17 11.82
C THR A 64 -2.51 26.21 11.71
N LEU A 65 -2.41 25.05 12.37
CA LEU A 65 -3.49 24.08 12.37
C LEU A 65 -4.75 24.67 13.00
N SER A 66 -5.85 24.61 12.24
CA SER A 66 -7.19 25.03 12.64
C SER A 66 -8.12 23.83 12.71
N THR A 67 -9.22 23.95 13.46
CA THR A 67 -10.16 22.85 13.68
C THR A 67 -11.62 23.30 13.51
N SER A 68 -12.50 22.33 13.28
CA SER A 68 -13.95 22.55 13.29
C SER A 68 -14.64 21.65 14.33
N LYS A 69 -15.76 22.11 14.90
CA LYS A 69 -16.52 21.33 15.89
C LYS A 69 -17.05 20.04 15.27
N GLY A 70 -17.02 18.95 16.04
CA GLY A 70 -17.53 17.64 15.62
C GLY A 70 -16.73 16.51 16.27
N SER A 71 -16.74 15.34 15.64
CA SER A 71 -15.96 14.17 16.07
C SER A 71 -15.37 13.43 14.86
N GLY A 72 -14.44 12.50 15.11
CA GLY A 72 -13.79 11.70 14.08
C GLY A 72 -12.32 12.04 13.83
N VAL A 73 -11.82 13.17 14.35
CA VAL A 73 -10.41 13.57 14.24
C VAL A 73 -9.83 13.85 15.62
N LEU A 74 -8.72 13.18 15.95
CA LEU A 74 -7.90 13.48 17.12
C LEU A 74 -6.89 14.56 16.76
N VAL A 75 -6.77 15.61 17.55
CA VAL A 75 -5.84 16.72 17.29
C VAL A 75 -4.98 17.01 18.50
N ASN A 76 -3.69 17.22 18.25
CA ASN A 76 -2.74 17.85 19.15
C ASN A 76 -2.51 19.32 18.78
N LEU A 77 -2.67 20.22 19.74
CA LEU A 77 -2.31 21.64 19.65
C LEU A 77 -1.41 22.00 20.84
N PRO A 78 -0.10 21.71 20.78
CA PRO A 78 0.79 22.00 21.88
C PRO A 78 1.06 23.49 22.02
N ASN A 79 1.36 23.92 23.25
CA ASN A 79 1.83 25.25 23.57
C ASN A 79 2.80 25.17 24.76
N GLU A 80 3.33 26.30 25.22
CA GLU A 80 4.27 26.34 26.35
C GLU A 80 3.76 25.63 27.61
N LYS A 81 2.44 25.65 27.86
CA LYS A 81 1.81 25.08 29.06
C LYS A 81 1.28 23.66 28.86
N ASN A 82 1.04 23.23 27.62
CA ASN A 82 0.40 21.96 27.30
C ASN A 82 1.23 21.20 26.27
N LYS A 83 1.94 20.19 26.77
CA LYS A 83 2.91 19.38 26.02
C LYS A 83 2.81 17.90 26.39
N ALA A 84 1.63 17.44 26.78
CA ALA A 84 1.48 16.06 27.23
C ALA A 84 1.51 15.10 26.04
N ASN A 85 2.24 14.00 26.14
CA ASN A 85 2.10 12.86 25.24
C ASN A 85 0.75 12.16 25.49
N LEU A 86 0.22 11.49 24.48
CA LEU A 86 -1.02 10.72 24.58
C LEU A 86 -0.71 9.22 24.56
N LEU A 87 -1.35 8.46 25.45
CA LEU A 87 -1.18 7.01 25.56
C LEU A 87 -2.50 6.33 25.24
N SER A 88 -2.50 5.31 24.39
CA SER A 88 -3.68 4.46 24.19
C SER A 88 -4.04 3.70 25.46
N SER A 89 -5.33 3.44 25.64
CA SER A 89 -5.82 2.46 26.63
C SER A 89 -5.52 1.02 26.20
N LEU A 90 -5.45 0.77 24.88
CA LEU A 90 -4.94 -0.47 24.30
C LEU A 90 -3.48 -0.70 24.73
N GLU A 91 -3.17 -1.92 25.14
CA GLU A 91 -1.81 -2.45 25.23
C GLU A 91 -1.67 -3.62 24.25
N HIS A 92 -0.54 -3.71 23.54
CA HIS A 92 -0.37 -4.64 22.43
C HIS A 92 1.00 -5.33 22.45
N GLY A 93 1.03 -6.58 21.98
CA GLY A 93 2.25 -7.27 21.56
C GLY A 93 2.54 -6.99 20.08
N ASP A 94 2.50 -8.03 19.26
CA ASP A 94 2.52 -7.88 17.80
C ASP A 94 1.28 -7.13 17.33
N ILE A 95 1.44 -6.21 16.39
CA ILE A 95 0.33 -5.39 15.89
C ILE A 95 0.53 -5.02 14.42
N ASP A 96 -0.55 -4.98 13.67
CA ASP A 96 -0.64 -4.16 12.45
C ASP A 96 -1.45 -2.91 12.78
N LEU A 97 -0.89 -1.74 12.53
CA LEU A 97 -1.48 -0.42 12.80
C LEU A 97 -1.58 0.35 11.49
N GLU A 98 -2.77 0.89 11.20
CA GLU A 98 -3.06 1.72 10.04
C GLU A 98 -3.73 3.00 10.51
N LEU A 99 -3.28 4.16 10.01
CA LEU A 99 -3.87 5.45 10.36
C LEU A 99 -3.60 6.50 9.29
N ASP A 100 -4.40 7.56 9.32
CA ASP A 100 -4.10 8.79 8.61
C ASP A 100 -3.63 9.87 9.59
N TYR A 101 -2.68 10.69 9.16
CA TYR A 101 -2.25 11.87 9.91
C TYR A 101 -2.07 13.10 9.01
N LEU A 102 -2.25 14.28 9.57
CA LEU A 102 -2.10 15.58 8.90
C LEU A 102 -1.27 16.50 9.80
N MET A 103 -0.31 17.19 9.21
CA MET A 103 0.62 18.06 9.93
C MET A 103 0.66 19.45 9.34
N ALA A 104 0.84 20.45 10.20
CA ALA A 104 1.19 21.80 9.77
C ALA A 104 2.63 21.85 9.26
N LYS A 105 2.97 22.90 8.49
CA LYS A 105 4.33 23.08 7.97
C LYS A 105 5.36 23.16 9.11
N GLY A 106 6.46 22.42 8.97
CA GLY A 106 7.54 22.32 9.95
C GLY A 106 7.16 21.64 11.27
N SER A 107 5.99 20.99 11.36
CA SER A 107 5.56 20.30 12.56
C SER A 107 6.31 18.98 12.76
N ASN A 108 6.33 18.50 14.00
CA ASN A 108 6.99 17.26 14.43
C ASN A 108 6.12 16.53 15.47
N SER A 109 6.05 15.21 15.36
CA SER A 109 5.43 14.27 16.31
C SER A 109 6.07 12.89 16.11
N GLY A 110 5.51 11.85 16.71
CA GLY A 110 6.02 10.49 16.60
C GLY A 110 5.00 9.49 17.12
N ILE A 111 4.99 8.29 16.51
CA ILE A 111 4.21 7.15 16.99
C ILE A 111 5.18 6.14 17.59
N TYR A 112 5.04 5.89 18.88
CA TYR A 112 5.86 4.95 19.61
C TYR A 112 5.10 3.65 19.81
N LEU A 113 5.58 2.58 19.19
CA LEU A 113 5.06 1.23 19.38
C LEU A 113 5.48 0.75 20.77
N GLN A 114 4.52 0.23 21.54
CA GLN A 114 4.69 -0.11 22.96
C GLN A 114 5.26 1.04 23.81
N GLY A 115 5.15 2.30 23.37
CA GLY A 115 5.76 3.46 24.01
C GLY A 115 7.29 3.49 23.96
N ARG A 116 7.91 2.70 23.07
CA ARG A 116 9.36 2.46 23.06
C ARG A 116 10.02 2.68 21.70
N TYR A 117 9.35 2.35 20.61
CA TYR A 117 9.96 2.37 19.28
C TYR A 117 9.28 3.42 18.41
N GLU A 118 9.93 4.57 18.25
CA GLU A 118 9.42 5.72 17.51
C GLU A 118 9.53 5.53 16.00
N ILE A 119 8.37 5.64 15.36
CA ILE A 119 8.25 6.00 13.95
C ILE A 119 8.06 7.51 13.89
N GLN A 120 9.03 8.20 13.31
CA GLN A 120 9.10 9.65 13.25
C GLN A 120 7.99 10.23 12.36
N LEU A 121 7.31 11.27 12.83
CA LEU A 121 6.40 12.07 12.02
C LEU A 121 6.95 13.50 11.89
N MET A 122 7.29 13.90 10.68
CA MET A 122 7.90 15.21 10.40
C MET A 122 7.29 15.80 9.12
N ASP A 123 7.15 17.12 9.05
CA ASP A 123 6.97 17.77 7.76
C ASP A 123 8.28 17.71 6.95
N SER A 124 8.44 16.61 6.22
CA SER A 124 9.56 16.40 5.29
C SER A 124 9.16 16.72 3.84
N TRP A 125 8.16 17.57 3.60
CA TRP A 125 7.79 17.97 2.24
C TRP A 125 8.98 18.65 1.55
N GLY A 126 9.36 18.13 0.38
CA GLY A 126 10.46 18.67 -0.41
C GLY A 126 11.85 18.15 -0.05
N VAL A 127 12.01 17.39 1.04
CA VAL A 127 13.30 16.84 1.45
C VAL A 127 13.78 15.80 0.42
N LYS A 128 15.00 15.97 -0.10
CA LYS A 128 15.70 14.99 -0.95
C LYS A 128 16.68 14.17 -0.14
N GLY A 129 16.61 12.84 -0.28
CA GLY A 129 17.36 11.89 0.55
C GLY A 129 16.90 11.94 2.01
N ALA A 130 15.97 11.05 2.38
CA ALA A 130 15.46 10.99 3.75
C ALA A 130 16.56 10.69 4.76
N LYS A 131 16.47 11.30 5.94
CA LYS A 131 17.40 11.14 7.07
C LYS A 131 16.71 10.54 8.29
N ILE A 132 17.49 10.25 9.32
CA ILE A 132 17.04 9.63 10.60
C ILE A 132 16.11 10.53 11.43
N GLY A 133 15.83 11.77 11.02
CA GLY A 133 14.81 12.65 11.63
C GLY A 133 13.65 13.02 10.70
N ASP A 134 13.65 12.47 9.49
CA ASP A 134 12.60 12.73 8.51
C ASP A 134 11.43 11.77 8.68
N ASN A 135 10.32 12.13 8.05
CA ASN A 135 9.06 11.43 8.14
C ASN A 135 9.18 9.95 7.78
N GLY A 136 8.60 9.09 8.62
CA GLY A 136 8.59 7.65 8.45
C GLY A 136 9.88 6.94 8.85
N SER A 137 10.93 7.66 9.26
CA SER A 137 12.16 7.03 9.79
C SER A 137 11.91 6.32 11.12
N ILE A 138 12.73 5.30 11.39
CA ILE A 138 12.83 4.70 12.73
C ILE A 138 13.86 5.52 13.48
N TYR A 139 13.42 6.22 14.54
CA TYR A 139 14.26 7.19 15.22
C TYR A 139 15.43 6.52 15.95
N GLN A 140 16.51 7.26 16.12
CA GLN A 140 17.73 6.73 16.73
C GLN A 140 17.60 6.44 18.22
N ARG A 141 18.38 5.46 18.67
CA ARG A 141 18.70 5.24 20.08
C ARG A 141 19.69 6.29 20.53
N TRP A 142 19.82 6.47 21.85
CA TRP A 142 20.66 7.50 22.44
C TRP A 142 21.53 6.93 23.57
N ASP A 143 22.83 7.21 23.53
CA ASP A 143 23.77 6.88 24.60
C ASP A 143 24.84 7.97 24.73
N ASP A 144 24.75 8.77 25.80
CA ASP A 144 25.67 9.87 26.08
C ASP A 144 27.13 9.40 26.24
N LYS A 145 27.36 8.11 26.55
CA LYS A 145 28.71 7.56 26.73
C LYS A 145 29.46 7.36 25.41
N ARG A 146 28.78 7.46 24.26
CA ARG A 146 29.41 7.34 22.93
C ARG A 146 30.22 8.58 22.51
N GLY A 147 30.08 9.68 23.25
CA GLY A 147 30.78 10.93 23.04
C GLY A 147 30.04 11.90 22.12
N ALA A 148 30.42 13.18 22.22
CA ALA A 148 29.75 14.28 21.52
C ALA A 148 29.68 14.06 20.01
N GLY A 149 28.47 14.15 19.45
CA GLY A 149 28.17 13.94 18.03
C GLY A 149 28.05 12.47 17.60
N LYS A 150 28.14 11.52 18.55
CA LYS A 150 28.03 10.06 18.31
C LYS A 150 27.02 9.38 19.23
N GLU A 151 26.26 10.16 19.99
CA GLU A 151 25.29 9.69 20.97
C GLU A 151 24.12 8.97 20.29
N GLY A 152 23.73 9.45 19.11
CA GLY A 152 22.73 8.83 18.26
C GLY A 152 23.26 7.58 17.57
N TYR A 153 22.56 6.46 17.69
CA TYR A 153 22.93 5.21 17.02
C TYR A 153 21.71 4.36 16.65
N GLU A 154 21.89 3.42 15.71
CA GLU A 154 20.87 2.44 15.29
C GLU A 154 19.53 3.02 14.80
N GLY A 155 19.47 4.32 14.46
CA GLY A 155 18.37 4.91 13.71
C GLY A 155 18.43 4.52 12.23
N GLN A 156 17.27 4.44 11.58
CA GLN A 156 17.17 4.06 10.18
C GLN A 156 16.32 5.07 9.42
N ALA A 157 16.91 5.72 8.43
CA ALA A 157 16.17 6.59 7.52
C ALA A 157 15.23 5.78 6.63
N ALA A 158 14.09 6.37 6.25
CA ALA A 158 13.21 5.80 5.25
C ALA A 158 13.97 5.58 3.93
N ARG A 159 13.71 4.47 3.22
CA ARG A 159 14.36 4.18 1.92
C ARG A 159 14.18 5.29 0.90
N GLN A 160 13.03 5.96 0.94
CA GLN A 160 12.74 7.15 0.13
C GLN A 160 11.74 8.05 0.87
N ASN A 161 11.76 9.34 0.55
CA ASN A 161 10.79 10.27 1.11
C ASN A 161 9.45 10.16 0.36
N ALA A 162 8.43 9.65 1.05
CA ALA A 162 7.08 9.48 0.54
C ALA A 162 6.10 10.54 1.10
N SER A 163 6.58 11.66 1.65
CA SER A 163 5.74 12.69 2.27
C SER A 163 4.95 13.51 1.25
N LYS A 164 3.67 13.73 1.54
CA LYS A 164 2.85 14.75 0.86
C LYS A 164 3.08 16.15 1.42
N ALA A 165 2.58 17.17 0.74
CA ALA A 165 2.60 18.56 1.21
C ALA A 165 1.91 18.74 2.58
N PRO A 166 2.34 19.72 3.40
CA PRO A 166 1.72 20.00 4.69
C PRO A 166 0.24 20.39 4.52
N GLY A 167 -0.58 19.97 5.48
CA GLY A 167 -2.04 20.09 5.43
C GLY A 167 -2.75 19.05 4.57
N LEU A 168 -2.03 18.12 3.92
CA LEU A 168 -2.60 16.96 3.25
C LEU A 168 -2.58 15.73 4.18
N TRP A 169 -3.54 14.83 3.98
CA TRP A 169 -3.57 13.56 4.73
C TRP A 169 -2.50 12.60 4.22
N GLN A 170 -1.61 12.24 5.13
CA GLN A 170 -0.64 11.15 5.02
C GLN A 170 -1.30 9.85 5.49
N HIS A 171 -0.94 8.73 4.87
CA HIS A 171 -1.44 7.40 5.22
C HIS A 171 -0.30 6.50 5.65
N LEU A 172 -0.36 5.93 6.85
CA LEU A 172 0.70 5.12 7.46
C LEU A 172 0.19 3.71 7.75
N ARG A 173 0.99 2.70 7.40
CA ARG A 173 0.77 1.30 7.78
C ARG A 173 2.03 0.73 8.40
N ILE A 174 1.92 0.23 9.61
CA ILE A 174 3.00 -0.37 10.39
C ILE A 174 2.64 -1.82 10.69
N SER A 175 3.54 -2.74 10.37
CA SER A 175 3.49 -4.13 10.80
C SER A 175 4.64 -4.36 11.78
N PHE A 176 4.30 -4.52 13.05
CA PHE A 176 5.26 -4.63 14.16
C PHE A 176 5.23 -6.01 14.81
N GLN A 177 6.43 -6.51 15.11
CA GLN A 177 6.66 -7.66 15.98
C GLN A 177 7.26 -7.15 17.29
N ALA A 178 6.60 -7.43 18.40
CA ALA A 178 7.09 -7.12 19.74
C ALA A 178 8.31 -7.99 20.12
N PRO A 179 9.18 -7.54 21.04
CA PRO A 179 10.26 -8.36 21.54
C PRO A 179 9.70 -9.58 22.32
N ARG A 180 10.49 -10.66 22.40
CA ARG A 180 10.12 -11.88 23.13
C ARG A 180 11.00 -12.09 24.34
N PHE A 181 10.40 -12.67 25.37
CA PHE A 181 11.06 -12.97 26.63
C PHE A 181 10.83 -14.42 27.02
N ASP A 182 11.81 -15.05 27.66
CA ASP A 182 11.63 -16.35 28.27
C ASP A 182 10.81 -16.28 29.58
N ALA A 183 10.55 -17.43 30.19
CA ALA A 183 9.80 -17.50 31.45
C ALA A 183 10.49 -16.80 32.64
N LYS A 184 11.79 -16.47 32.53
CA LYS A 184 12.56 -15.71 33.54
C LYS A 184 12.56 -14.20 33.26
N GLY A 185 11.90 -13.76 32.19
CA GLY A 185 11.88 -12.37 31.76
C GLY A 185 13.16 -11.94 31.03
N VAL A 186 14.01 -12.87 30.60
CA VAL A 186 15.19 -12.56 29.78
C VAL A 186 14.77 -12.43 28.33
N LYS A 187 15.20 -11.36 27.66
CA LYS A 187 14.90 -11.15 26.23
C LYS A 187 15.55 -12.26 25.40
N VAL A 188 14.76 -12.91 24.54
CA VAL A 188 15.19 -13.97 23.62
C VAL A 188 15.04 -13.59 22.15
N GLU A 189 14.28 -12.53 21.84
CA GLU A 189 14.13 -12.01 20.49
C GLU A 189 13.89 -10.50 20.52
N ASN A 190 14.53 -9.77 19.61
CA ASN A 190 14.36 -8.34 19.45
C ASN A 190 13.00 -7.99 18.81
N ALA A 191 12.55 -6.77 19.05
CA ALA A 191 11.41 -6.23 18.31
C ALA A 191 11.79 -6.01 16.83
N ARG A 192 10.79 -5.94 15.95
CA ARG A 192 11.01 -5.76 14.51
C ARG A 192 9.91 -4.94 13.87
N ILE A 193 10.30 -3.99 13.02
CA ILE A 193 9.41 -3.44 12.00
C ILE A 193 9.44 -4.43 10.82
N VAL A 194 8.45 -5.31 10.76
CA VAL A 194 8.31 -6.27 9.67
C VAL A 194 8.08 -5.52 8.36
N ARG A 195 7.20 -4.51 8.38
CA ARG A 195 6.96 -3.61 7.25
C ARG A 195 6.46 -2.26 7.72
N LEU A 196 6.90 -1.20 7.06
CA LEU A 196 6.35 0.14 7.21
C LEU A 196 6.11 0.75 5.84
N GLU A 197 4.86 1.15 5.59
CA GLU A 197 4.45 1.86 4.38
C GLU A 197 3.96 3.27 4.70
N LEU A 198 4.38 4.23 3.90
CA LEU A 198 3.90 5.62 3.92
C LEU A 198 3.37 5.98 2.55
N ASN A 199 2.10 6.40 2.49
CA ASN A 199 1.39 6.79 1.26
C ASN A 199 1.49 5.76 0.13
N GLY A 200 1.45 4.47 0.48
CA GLY A 200 1.53 3.35 -0.45
C GLY A 200 2.95 2.95 -0.88
N VAL A 201 3.98 3.57 -0.28
CA VAL A 201 5.40 3.24 -0.54
C VAL A 201 5.97 2.49 0.65
N ALA A 202 6.58 1.33 0.41
CA ALA A 202 7.32 0.59 1.43
C ALA A 202 8.64 1.30 1.76
N ILE A 203 8.73 1.87 2.96
CA ILE A 203 9.88 2.67 3.41
C ILE A 203 10.80 1.91 4.37
N HIS A 204 10.30 0.86 5.04
CA HIS A 204 11.10 -0.10 5.79
C HIS A 204 10.55 -1.52 5.64
N GLU A 205 11.43 -2.52 5.63
CA GLU A 205 11.07 -3.94 5.68
C GLU A 205 12.07 -4.70 6.54
N ASN A 206 11.57 -5.55 7.43
CA ASN A 206 12.32 -6.45 8.30
C ASN A 206 13.44 -5.79 9.14
N VAL A 207 13.24 -4.55 9.59
CA VAL A 207 14.21 -3.82 10.41
C VAL A 207 14.13 -4.28 11.86
N GLU A 208 15.21 -4.85 12.35
CA GLU A 208 15.36 -5.27 13.75
C GLU A 208 15.62 -4.09 14.67
N LEU A 209 15.03 -4.11 15.86
CA LEU A 209 15.13 -3.07 16.87
C LEU A 209 15.76 -3.67 18.14
N SER A 210 17.01 -3.32 18.40
CA SER A 210 17.80 -3.86 19.52
C SER A 210 17.33 -3.36 20.90
N GLY A 211 16.54 -2.28 20.93
CA GLY A 211 15.94 -1.70 22.12
C GLY A 211 15.18 -0.39 21.84
N PRO A 212 14.71 0.31 22.89
CA PRO A 212 13.90 1.53 22.76
C PRO A 212 14.63 2.66 22.05
N THR A 213 13.92 3.43 21.21
CA THR A 213 14.40 4.68 20.60
C THR A 213 14.49 5.78 21.67
N ARG A 214 15.05 6.94 21.31
CA ARG A 214 15.07 8.10 22.21
C ARG A 214 13.65 8.54 22.57
N GLY A 215 13.47 9.07 23.80
CA GLY A 215 12.17 9.53 24.30
C GLY A 215 11.15 8.45 24.69
N PRO A 216 11.54 7.22 25.10
CA PRO A 216 10.56 6.18 25.37
C PRO A 216 9.83 6.46 26.69
N LEU A 217 8.66 5.83 26.88
CA LEU A 217 7.94 5.82 28.14
C LEU A 217 8.80 5.26 29.29
N ALA A 218 9.64 4.26 28.98
CA ALA A 218 10.63 3.67 29.87
C ALA A 218 11.78 3.05 29.08
N ASN A 219 12.98 2.99 29.66
CA ASN A 219 14.18 2.48 29.01
C ASN A 219 14.27 0.93 28.95
N ASN A 220 13.33 0.21 29.55
CA ASN A 220 13.23 -1.24 29.44
C ASN A 220 12.39 -1.64 28.23
N GLU A 221 12.53 -2.89 27.76
CA GLU A 221 11.62 -3.50 26.78
C GLU A 221 10.58 -4.36 27.49
N VAL A 222 9.42 -4.58 26.85
CA VAL A 222 8.30 -5.34 27.41
C VAL A 222 7.60 -6.15 26.31
N ALA A 223 6.94 -7.24 26.70
CA ALA A 223 6.16 -8.04 25.75
C ALA A 223 4.89 -7.31 25.27
N HIS A 224 4.27 -6.48 26.13
CA HIS A 224 3.07 -5.70 25.81
C HIS A 224 3.21 -4.25 26.31
N GLY A 225 2.71 -3.29 25.53
CA GLY A 225 2.69 -1.88 25.94
C GLY A 225 1.73 -1.03 25.10
N PRO A 226 1.47 0.23 25.50
CA PRO A 226 0.55 1.10 24.78
C PRO A 226 1.17 1.69 23.52
N ILE A 227 0.33 2.20 22.61
CA ILE A 227 0.78 3.17 21.61
C ILE A 227 0.93 4.53 22.31
N LEU A 228 2.07 5.18 22.13
CA LEU A 228 2.29 6.56 22.58
C LEU A 228 2.37 7.48 21.36
N ILE A 229 1.64 8.60 21.40
CA ILE A 229 1.73 9.66 20.39
C ILE A 229 2.40 10.87 21.02
N GLN A 230 3.50 11.31 20.42
CA GLN A 230 4.30 12.43 20.91
C GLN A 230 3.54 13.75 20.73
N GLY A 231 3.37 14.48 21.83
CA GLY A 231 2.46 15.62 21.92
C GLY A 231 3.14 16.97 22.18
N ASP A 232 4.45 17.02 22.38
CA ASP A 232 5.17 18.19 22.89
C ASP A 232 5.89 19.05 21.83
N HIS A 233 5.98 18.57 20.58
CA HIS A 233 6.78 19.22 19.53
C HIS A 233 5.96 20.09 18.57
N GLY A 234 4.85 19.59 18.03
CA GLY A 234 4.10 20.30 17.00
C GLY A 234 2.65 19.88 16.85
N ALA A 235 1.90 20.70 16.11
CA ALA A 235 0.49 20.46 15.82
C ALA A 235 0.32 19.33 14.79
N VAL A 236 -0.52 18.36 15.12
CA VAL A 236 -0.79 17.18 14.29
C VAL A 236 -2.22 16.71 14.51
N ALA A 237 -2.83 16.15 13.47
CA ALA A 237 -4.15 15.55 13.50
C ALA A 237 -4.08 14.09 13.05
N PHE A 238 -4.95 13.24 13.59
CA PHE A 238 -5.06 11.83 13.27
C PHE A 238 -6.51 11.43 13.03
N ARG A 239 -6.74 10.49 12.11
CA ARG A 239 -8.05 9.86 11.90
C ARG A 239 -7.86 8.42 11.39
N ASN A 240 -8.97 7.71 11.26
CA ASN A 240 -9.01 6.36 10.68
C ASN A 240 -8.02 5.38 11.34
N ILE A 241 -7.77 5.54 12.65
CA ILE A 241 -6.84 4.70 13.40
C ILE A 241 -7.46 3.31 13.54
N GLN A 242 -6.83 2.32 12.92
CA GLN A 242 -7.25 0.93 12.88
C GLN A 242 -6.09 0.04 13.28
N TYR A 243 -6.38 -1.06 13.96
CA TYR A 243 -5.34 -2.01 14.34
C TYR A 243 -5.81 -3.45 14.35
N THR A 244 -4.88 -4.38 14.12
CA THR A 244 -5.06 -5.80 14.39
C THR A 244 -3.98 -6.22 15.37
N ALA A 245 -4.37 -6.57 16.60
CA ALA A 245 -3.45 -7.14 17.60
C ALA A 245 -3.33 -8.65 17.38
N TYR A 246 -2.10 -9.18 17.57
CA TYR A 246 -1.81 -10.59 17.38
C TYR A 246 -1.35 -11.24 18.70
N ASP A 247 -2.30 -11.44 19.60
CA ASP A 247 -2.04 -11.97 20.94
C ASP A 247 -2.14 -13.51 21.01
N THR A 248 -2.68 -14.16 19.97
CA THR A 248 -2.82 -15.62 19.94
C THR A 248 -1.45 -16.27 19.79
N PRO A 249 -1.04 -17.16 20.71
CA PRO A 249 0.26 -17.82 20.63
C PRO A 249 0.40 -18.69 19.39
N ARG A 250 1.57 -18.61 18.72
CA ARG A 250 1.88 -19.47 17.57
C ARG A 250 1.88 -20.95 17.96
N PRO A 251 1.15 -21.81 17.22
CA PRO A 251 1.32 -23.26 17.35
C PRO A 251 2.75 -23.70 17.01
N ALA A 252 3.28 -24.67 17.75
CA ALA A 252 4.62 -25.21 17.52
C ALA A 252 4.56 -26.60 16.88
N LEU A 253 5.25 -26.82 15.77
CA LEU A 253 5.33 -28.14 15.15
C LEU A 253 6.52 -28.92 15.71
N THR A 254 6.23 -30.10 16.27
CA THR A 254 7.20 -30.91 17.02
C THR A 254 7.12 -32.38 16.62
N SER A 255 8.07 -33.20 17.10
CA SER A 255 8.07 -34.66 16.93
C SER A 255 7.99 -35.08 15.46
N LEU A 256 8.67 -34.35 14.57
CA LEU A 256 8.60 -34.59 13.13
C LEU A 256 9.40 -35.83 12.74
N THR A 257 8.76 -36.67 11.95
CA THR A 257 9.36 -37.79 11.23
C THR A 257 9.05 -37.64 9.74
N TYR A 258 9.94 -38.13 8.89
CA TYR A 258 9.74 -38.11 7.45
C TYR A 258 9.95 -39.49 6.83
N GLN A 259 9.31 -39.70 5.69
CA GLN A 259 9.56 -40.78 4.75
C GLN A 259 9.62 -40.20 3.33
N VAL A 260 10.61 -40.63 2.55
CA VAL A 260 10.75 -40.26 1.14
C VAL A 260 10.48 -41.48 0.28
N TYR A 261 9.71 -41.30 -0.78
CA TYR A 261 9.43 -42.31 -1.78
C TYR A 261 9.88 -41.80 -3.14
N THR A 262 10.51 -42.66 -3.94
CA THR A 262 10.87 -42.33 -5.32
C THR A 262 9.67 -42.57 -6.23
N GLY A 263 9.54 -41.77 -7.29
CA GLY A 263 8.48 -41.91 -8.29
C GLY A 263 7.64 -40.65 -8.50
N ALA A 264 6.81 -40.70 -9.54
CA ALA A 264 5.87 -39.64 -9.90
C ALA A 264 4.49 -39.94 -9.28
N TYR A 265 4.03 -39.08 -8.36
CA TYR A 265 2.74 -39.22 -7.68
C TYR A 265 1.81 -38.06 -8.09
N ASP A 266 1.13 -38.18 -9.22
CA ASP A 266 0.15 -37.20 -9.70
C ASP A 266 -1.25 -37.40 -9.09
N LYS A 267 -1.45 -38.51 -8.37
CA LYS A 267 -2.64 -38.85 -7.59
C LYS A 267 -2.26 -39.13 -6.14
N GLU A 268 -3.20 -38.94 -5.21
CA GLU A 268 -2.95 -39.22 -3.79
C GLU A 268 -2.56 -40.71 -3.62
N PRO A 269 -1.39 -41.02 -3.06
CA PRO A 269 -0.92 -42.39 -2.93
C PRO A 269 -1.49 -43.09 -1.69
N ASP A 270 -1.78 -44.39 -1.81
CA ASP A 270 -1.91 -45.26 -0.64
C ASP A 270 -0.53 -45.78 -0.23
N LEU A 271 0.01 -45.21 0.86
CA LEU A 271 1.35 -45.52 1.34
C LEU A 271 1.43 -46.74 2.26
N LYS A 272 0.32 -47.45 2.54
CA LYS A 272 0.31 -48.60 3.47
C LYS A 272 1.28 -49.71 3.08
N THR A 273 1.49 -49.92 1.77
CA THR A 273 2.34 -50.97 1.23
C THR A 273 3.58 -50.41 0.51
N ALA A 274 3.75 -49.09 0.48
CA ALA A 274 4.86 -48.45 -0.22
C ALA A 274 6.15 -48.61 0.59
N THR A 275 7.27 -48.90 -0.09
CA THR A 275 8.59 -48.95 0.55
C THR A 275 9.26 -47.58 0.45
N ALA A 276 9.55 -46.97 1.59
CA ALA A 276 10.27 -45.70 1.64
C ALA A 276 11.73 -45.87 1.22
N ALA A 277 12.20 -44.99 0.33
CA ALA A 277 13.60 -44.90 -0.07
C ALA A 277 14.49 -44.36 1.05
N SER A 278 13.95 -43.48 1.90
CA SER A 278 14.61 -43.02 3.13
C SER A 278 13.58 -42.64 4.19
N LYS A 279 13.99 -42.65 5.46
CA LYS A 279 13.16 -42.23 6.60
C LYS A 279 14.02 -41.72 7.75
N GLY A 280 13.48 -40.84 8.57
CA GLY A 280 14.20 -40.33 9.74
C GLY A 280 13.39 -39.36 10.58
N ASN A 281 14.05 -38.80 11.60
CA ASN A 281 13.53 -37.70 12.40
C ASN A 281 13.93 -36.37 11.77
N ALA A 282 13.13 -35.33 11.97
CA ALA A 282 13.42 -33.98 11.51
C ALA A 282 13.16 -32.95 12.61
N LYS A 283 13.88 -31.83 12.57
CA LYS A 283 13.64 -30.68 13.45
C LYS A 283 12.66 -29.67 12.84
N SER A 284 12.54 -29.65 11.52
CA SER A 284 11.68 -28.76 10.76
C SER A 284 11.16 -29.46 9.50
N LEU A 285 10.12 -28.91 8.89
CA LEU A 285 9.68 -29.30 7.56
C LEU A 285 10.72 -28.84 6.55
N SER A 286 11.16 -29.73 5.65
CA SER A 286 12.09 -29.38 4.60
C SER A 286 11.99 -30.33 3.42
N ALA A 287 12.11 -29.79 2.21
CA ALA A 287 12.37 -30.60 1.03
C ALA A 287 13.84 -31.04 0.93
N GLY A 288 14.74 -30.56 1.79
CA GLY A 288 16.14 -30.98 1.83
C GLY A 288 16.37 -32.43 2.28
N VAL A 289 15.32 -33.15 2.68
CA VAL A 289 15.38 -34.59 3.00
C VAL A 289 15.43 -35.48 1.76
N VAL A 290 15.19 -34.93 0.57
CA VAL A 290 15.35 -35.60 -0.72
C VAL A 290 16.53 -35.02 -1.49
N SER A 291 17.31 -35.88 -2.14
CA SER A 291 18.50 -35.50 -2.92
C SER A 291 18.22 -35.25 -4.41
N THR A 292 17.03 -35.64 -4.89
CA THR A 292 16.62 -35.43 -6.29
C THR A 292 15.71 -34.20 -6.43
N PRO A 293 15.83 -33.43 -7.52
CA PRO A 293 15.04 -32.22 -7.72
C PRO A 293 13.57 -32.50 -8.08
N SER A 294 13.24 -33.72 -8.49
CA SER A 294 11.90 -34.14 -8.90
C SER A 294 11.71 -35.67 -8.81
N ASN A 295 10.52 -36.14 -9.15
CA ASN A 295 10.06 -37.53 -9.09
C ASN A 295 10.26 -38.14 -7.71
N PHE A 296 9.72 -37.45 -6.71
CA PHE A 296 9.66 -37.93 -5.34
C PHE A 296 8.30 -37.63 -4.69
N LEU A 297 8.07 -38.26 -3.55
CA LEU A 297 7.08 -37.91 -2.55
C LEU A 297 7.75 -37.84 -1.18
N ILE A 298 7.48 -36.77 -0.43
CA ILE A 298 7.84 -36.65 0.98
C ILE A 298 6.56 -36.74 1.80
N GLN A 299 6.56 -37.60 2.81
CA GLN A 299 5.53 -37.66 3.85
C GLN A 299 6.16 -37.23 5.18
N TYR A 300 5.59 -36.21 5.80
CA TYR A 300 5.90 -35.82 7.17
C TYR A 300 4.76 -36.21 8.09
N LYS A 301 5.09 -36.71 9.28
CA LYS A 301 4.18 -36.87 10.42
C LYS A 301 4.74 -36.13 11.62
N GLY A 302 3.90 -35.39 12.33
CA GLY A 302 4.32 -34.66 13.52
C GLY A 302 3.14 -34.26 14.40
N THR A 303 3.45 -33.45 15.42
CA THR A 303 2.49 -32.96 16.40
C THR A 303 2.51 -31.44 16.43
N LEU A 304 1.37 -30.83 16.14
CA LEU A 304 1.16 -29.41 16.31
C LEU A 304 0.71 -29.14 17.75
N GLN A 305 1.52 -28.41 18.51
CA GLN A 305 1.22 -27.98 19.87
C GLN A 305 0.45 -26.66 19.82
N VAL A 306 -0.84 -26.73 20.10
CA VAL A 306 -1.78 -25.61 20.05
C VAL A 306 -2.04 -25.14 21.48
N LYS A 307 -1.75 -23.87 21.81
CA LYS A 307 -1.95 -23.37 23.18
C LYS A 307 -3.39 -22.95 23.46
N GLU A 308 -4.08 -22.43 22.45
CA GLU A 308 -5.45 -21.92 22.56
C GLU A 308 -6.32 -22.62 21.51
N ALA A 309 -7.50 -23.09 21.89
CA ALA A 309 -8.42 -23.69 20.93
C ALA A 309 -9.02 -22.61 20.02
N GLY A 310 -9.31 -22.95 18.76
CA GLY A 310 -9.99 -22.04 17.85
C GLY A 310 -9.90 -22.41 16.38
N SER A 311 -10.30 -21.46 15.55
CA SER A 311 -10.31 -21.59 14.09
C SER A 311 -8.97 -21.16 13.50
N TYR A 312 -8.27 -22.09 12.86
CA TYR A 312 -6.99 -21.86 12.20
C TYR A 312 -7.10 -22.11 10.70
N THR A 313 -6.55 -21.20 9.90
CA THR A 313 -6.40 -21.40 8.47
C THR A 313 -5.00 -21.92 8.18
N MET A 314 -4.92 -23.06 7.49
CA MET A 314 -3.67 -23.78 7.24
C MET A 314 -3.49 -24.01 5.74
N GLN A 315 -2.26 -23.95 5.25
CA GLN A 315 -1.94 -24.26 3.85
C GLN A 315 -0.58 -24.95 3.77
N VAL A 316 -0.53 -26.13 3.14
CA VAL A 316 0.75 -26.77 2.82
C VAL A 316 1.26 -26.20 1.52
N VAL A 317 2.44 -25.58 1.57
CA VAL A 317 3.07 -24.95 0.41
C VAL A 317 4.17 -25.85 -0.11
N GLY A 318 4.06 -26.26 -1.37
CA GLY A 318 5.03 -27.09 -2.08
C GLY A 318 5.32 -26.52 -3.46
N VAL A 319 6.58 -26.23 -3.79
CA VAL A 319 6.93 -25.56 -5.05
C VAL A 319 6.76 -26.49 -6.27
N ASN A 320 5.78 -26.15 -7.11
CA ASN A 320 5.45 -26.89 -8.35
C ASN A 320 5.19 -28.38 -8.11
N GLY A 321 4.49 -28.70 -7.00
CA GLY A 321 4.18 -30.08 -6.67
C GLY A 321 2.85 -30.22 -5.95
N PHE A 322 2.31 -31.43 -5.95
CA PHE A 322 1.07 -31.78 -5.27
C PHE A 322 1.28 -31.82 -3.76
N THR A 323 0.36 -31.24 -3.01
CA THR A 323 0.39 -31.28 -1.55
C THR A 323 -0.90 -31.82 -0.96
N ALA A 324 -0.83 -32.33 0.27
CA ALA A 324 -1.99 -32.66 1.08
C ALA A 324 -1.69 -32.45 2.57
N LEU A 325 -2.75 -32.18 3.33
CA LEU A 325 -2.73 -32.01 4.79
C LEU A 325 -3.77 -32.92 5.42
N LYS A 326 -3.36 -33.67 6.45
CA LYS A 326 -4.27 -34.36 7.37
C LYS A 326 -4.08 -33.82 8.77
N VAL A 327 -5.19 -33.57 9.45
CA VAL A 327 -5.25 -33.14 10.86
C VAL A 327 -6.08 -34.18 11.61
N ASN A 328 -5.56 -34.70 12.73
CA ASN A 328 -6.19 -35.80 13.46
C ASN A 328 -6.54 -37.00 12.56
N GLY A 329 -5.67 -37.30 11.58
CA GLY A 329 -5.87 -38.39 10.61
C GLY A 329 -6.93 -38.15 9.54
N LYS A 330 -7.62 -37.00 9.54
CA LYS A 330 -8.61 -36.63 8.51
C LYS A 330 -7.98 -35.69 7.49
N SER A 331 -8.18 -35.93 6.20
CA SER A 331 -7.79 -35.00 5.15
C SER A 331 -8.60 -33.71 5.28
N VAL A 332 -7.90 -32.56 5.26
CA VAL A 332 -8.51 -31.23 5.40
C VAL A 332 -8.41 -30.39 4.14
N GLY A 333 -8.07 -31.01 3.00
CA GLY A 333 -8.04 -30.43 1.66
C GLY A 333 -7.74 -31.51 0.62
N ASP A 334 -7.73 -31.12 -0.65
CA ASP A 334 -7.50 -32.04 -1.77
C ASP A 334 -6.00 -32.25 -2.07
N TRP A 335 -5.68 -33.38 -2.70
CA TRP A 335 -4.39 -33.61 -3.34
C TRP A 335 -4.28 -32.78 -4.62
N THR A 336 -3.57 -31.65 -4.56
CA THR A 336 -3.49 -30.72 -5.69
C THR A 336 -2.15 -29.97 -5.72
N MET A 337 -1.74 -29.53 -6.92
CA MET A 337 -0.56 -28.67 -7.11
C MET A 337 -0.74 -27.24 -6.58
N ARG A 338 -1.98 -26.83 -6.33
CA ARG A 338 -2.34 -25.51 -5.81
C ARG A 338 -3.30 -25.68 -4.65
N SER A 339 -2.79 -26.09 -3.50
CA SER A 339 -3.58 -26.18 -2.28
C SER A 339 -4.17 -24.81 -1.96
N ALA A 340 -5.49 -24.74 -1.80
CA ALA A 340 -6.12 -23.57 -1.20
C ALA A 340 -5.86 -23.60 0.32
N PRO A 341 -5.81 -22.44 1.00
CA PRO A 341 -5.88 -22.41 2.45
C PRO A 341 -7.18 -23.06 2.94
N VAL A 342 -7.09 -23.85 4.01
CA VAL A 342 -8.20 -24.59 4.59
C VAL A 342 -8.38 -24.22 6.05
N THR A 343 -9.61 -23.96 6.47
CA THR A 343 -9.92 -23.59 7.85
C THR A 343 -10.29 -24.85 8.64
N VAL A 344 -9.65 -25.02 9.79
CA VAL A 344 -9.82 -26.16 10.70
C VAL A 344 -9.98 -25.68 12.13
N GLU A 345 -10.92 -26.28 12.85
CA GLU A 345 -11.06 -26.09 14.29
C GLU A 345 -10.05 -26.98 15.02
N LEU A 346 -9.14 -26.36 15.78
CA LEU A 346 -8.11 -27.06 16.54
C LEU A 346 -8.41 -26.95 18.05
N PRO A 347 -8.35 -28.05 18.80
CA PRO A 347 -8.37 -27.99 20.26
C PRO A 347 -7.01 -27.50 20.80
N ALA A 348 -7.01 -26.97 22.01
CA ALA A 348 -5.78 -26.78 22.76
C ALA A 348 -5.14 -28.14 23.08
N GLY A 349 -3.83 -28.24 22.98
CA GLY A 349 -3.04 -29.44 23.23
C GLY A 349 -2.28 -29.94 21.98
N ASN A 350 -2.00 -31.23 21.99
CA ASN A 350 -1.21 -31.90 20.95
C ASN A 350 -2.13 -32.42 19.84
N VAL A 351 -1.97 -31.89 18.63
CA VAL A 351 -2.76 -32.27 17.45
C VAL A 351 -1.86 -33.00 16.44
N PRO A 352 -2.08 -34.29 16.18
CA PRO A 352 -1.38 -35.01 15.12
C PRO A 352 -1.64 -34.40 13.73
N VAL A 353 -0.57 -34.18 12.98
CA VAL A 353 -0.61 -33.69 11.60
C VAL A 353 0.22 -34.56 10.67
N GLU A 354 -0.26 -34.73 9.45
CA GLU A 354 0.46 -35.39 8.36
C GLU A 354 0.46 -34.49 7.13
N LEU A 355 1.64 -34.27 6.55
CA LEU A 355 1.84 -33.44 5.38
C LEU A 355 2.46 -34.29 4.28
N MET A 356 1.96 -34.15 3.07
CA MET A 356 2.54 -34.80 1.90
C MET A 356 2.89 -33.79 0.83
N TYR A 357 3.98 -34.04 0.12
CA TYR A 357 4.44 -33.22 -0.99
C TYR A 357 5.08 -34.10 -2.06
N SER A 358 4.51 -34.10 -3.27
CA SER A 358 5.10 -34.75 -4.43
C SER A 358 5.46 -33.74 -5.50
N LYS A 359 6.68 -33.85 -6.02
CA LYS A 359 7.14 -33.07 -7.17
C LYS A 359 7.40 -34.00 -8.34
N LEU A 360 6.67 -33.81 -9.43
CA LEU A 360 6.76 -34.67 -10.61
C LEU A 360 7.87 -34.20 -11.54
N ASN A 361 7.73 -32.98 -12.05
CA ASN A 361 8.65 -32.32 -12.96
C ASN A 361 8.50 -30.80 -12.76
N GLY A 362 9.57 -30.01 -12.93
CA GLY A 362 9.40 -28.56 -12.96
C GLY A 362 10.66 -27.76 -12.64
N ARG A 363 10.66 -26.50 -13.09
CA ARG A 363 11.62 -25.48 -12.67
C ARG A 363 11.48 -25.17 -11.17
N GLY A 364 12.52 -24.59 -10.60
CA GLY A 364 12.59 -24.17 -9.19
C GLY A 364 12.97 -25.31 -8.25
N ALA A 365 13.81 -25.00 -7.26
CA ALA A 365 14.21 -25.94 -6.22
C ALA A 365 12.98 -26.43 -5.43
N PRO A 366 12.94 -27.69 -4.98
CA PRO A 366 11.87 -28.15 -4.12
C PRO A 366 11.93 -27.39 -2.77
N SER A 367 10.77 -27.00 -2.27
CA SER A 367 10.61 -26.30 -1.00
C SER A 367 9.27 -26.72 -0.40
N LEU A 368 9.26 -27.00 0.91
CA LEU A 368 8.09 -27.48 1.63
C LEU A 368 7.88 -26.73 2.94
N GLY A 369 6.63 -26.57 3.30
CA GLY A 369 6.24 -26.18 4.65
C GLY A 369 4.76 -25.88 4.78
N LEU A 370 4.42 -25.28 5.90
CA LEU A 370 3.07 -25.12 6.39
C LEU A 370 2.86 -23.66 6.82
N MET A 371 1.97 -22.97 6.11
CA MET A 371 1.49 -21.66 6.53
C MET A 371 0.30 -21.84 7.48
N ILE A 372 0.29 -21.08 8.58
CA ILE A 372 -0.79 -21.07 9.56
C ILE A 372 -1.16 -19.62 9.88
N SER A 373 -2.46 -19.33 9.92
CA SER A 373 -3.03 -18.07 10.41
C SER A 373 -4.31 -18.34 11.21
N GLY A 374 -4.85 -17.31 11.87
CA GLY A 374 -6.10 -17.40 12.61
C GLY A 374 -6.49 -16.05 13.21
N THR A 375 -7.63 -16.00 13.88
CA THR A 375 -8.04 -14.81 14.64
C THR A 375 -6.97 -14.49 15.68
N GLY A 376 -6.45 -13.25 15.68
CA GLY A 376 -5.38 -12.84 16.60
C GLY A 376 -4.03 -13.51 16.34
N LEU A 377 -3.86 -14.23 15.22
CA LEU A 377 -2.62 -14.91 14.85
C LEU A 377 -2.14 -14.44 13.48
N ARG A 378 -1.05 -13.67 13.47
CA ARG A 378 -0.38 -13.24 12.25
C ARG A 378 0.01 -14.49 11.43
N PRO A 379 -0.28 -14.52 10.10
CA PRO A 379 0.20 -15.60 9.25
C PRO A 379 1.69 -15.84 9.45
N PHE A 380 2.08 -17.09 9.68
CA PHE A 380 3.47 -17.47 9.83
C PHE A 380 3.74 -18.81 9.14
N TYR A 381 5.00 -19.01 8.80
CA TYR A 381 5.44 -20.17 8.03
C TYR A 381 6.31 -21.11 8.88
N LEU A 382 6.07 -22.41 8.72
CA LEU A 382 6.86 -23.48 9.30
C LEU A 382 7.45 -24.33 8.18
N GLY A 383 8.75 -24.21 7.92
CA GLY A 383 9.44 -25.07 6.95
C GLY A 383 10.62 -24.39 6.27
N ASP A 384 10.86 -24.73 5.00
CA ASP A 384 11.90 -24.10 4.19
C ASP A 384 11.57 -22.61 3.99
N GLY A 385 12.46 -21.71 4.43
CA GLY A 385 12.28 -20.26 4.34
C GLY A 385 12.11 -19.69 2.92
N ASN A 386 12.27 -20.51 1.88
CA ASN A 386 12.13 -20.14 0.47
C ASN A 386 10.72 -20.39 -0.12
N ALA A 387 9.77 -20.94 0.65
CA ALA A 387 8.43 -21.19 0.15
C ALA A 387 7.54 -19.95 0.05
N GLU A 388 7.90 -18.85 0.73
CA GLU A 388 7.27 -17.54 0.55
C GLU A 388 7.62 -16.88 -0.82
N GLY A 389 8.45 -17.54 -1.64
CA GLY A 389 8.86 -17.07 -2.96
C GLY A 389 7.91 -17.45 -4.12
N MET A 390 6.66 -17.82 -3.87
CA MET A 390 5.69 -18.06 -4.94
C MET A 390 5.28 -16.74 -5.60
N THR A 391 6.06 -16.31 -6.61
CA THR A 391 5.83 -15.29 -7.68
C THR A 391 6.97 -14.29 -7.88
N GLY A 392 8.00 -14.31 -7.02
CA GLY A 392 9.16 -13.42 -7.18
C GLY A 392 9.90 -13.71 -8.50
N ASN A 393 10.15 -12.67 -9.29
CA ASN A 393 11.08 -12.75 -10.41
C ASN A 393 12.44 -13.22 -9.85
N GLU A 394 12.93 -14.38 -10.27
CA GLU A 394 14.26 -14.90 -9.85
C GLU A 394 15.38 -13.88 -10.16
N ASN A 395 15.13 -12.92 -11.06
CA ASN A 395 16.05 -11.89 -11.49
C ASN A 395 15.91 -10.53 -10.76
N GLY A 396 15.10 -10.43 -9.70
CA GLY A 396 14.82 -9.16 -9.02
C GLY A 396 14.01 -8.16 -9.89
N PRO A 397 13.74 -6.95 -9.40
CA PRO A 397 13.03 -5.94 -10.18
C PRO A 397 13.93 -5.30 -11.24
N ILE A 398 13.37 -4.97 -12.40
CA ILE A 398 14.01 -4.17 -13.44
C ILE A 398 13.57 -2.72 -13.26
N LEU A 399 14.38 -1.95 -12.52
CA LEU A 399 14.11 -0.56 -12.20
C LEU A 399 14.67 0.38 -13.26
N ILE A 400 13.94 1.46 -13.54
CA ILE A 400 14.41 2.59 -14.35
C ILE A 400 14.63 3.76 -13.40
N GLU A 401 15.86 4.23 -13.34
CA GLU A 401 16.23 5.40 -12.54
C GLU A 401 16.16 6.68 -13.38
N ALA A 402 15.77 7.79 -12.74
CA ALA A 402 15.67 9.11 -13.37
C ALA A 402 16.83 10.03 -12.96
N ASN A 403 18.07 9.52 -13.02
CA ASN A 403 19.28 10.28 -12.65
C ASN A 403 19.53 11.50 -13.56
N ASN A 404 18.91 11.51 -14.75
CA ASN A 404 18.81 12.64 -15.67
C ASN A 404 17.34 12.77 -16.13
N PRO A 405 16.89 13.92 -16.65
CA PRO A 405 15.55 14.02 -17.21
C PRO A 405 15.35 12.96 -18.29
N ILE A 406 14.30 12.14 -18.14
CA ILE A 406 14.04 10.95 -18.95
C ILE A 406 12.59 10.94 -19.42
N VAL A 407 12.38 10.48 -20.65
CA VAL A 407 11.04 10.27 -21.23
C VAL A 407 10.92 8.80 -21.57
N HIS A 408 10.01 8.11 -20.89
CA HIS A 408 9.80 6.67 -21.02
C HIS A 408 8.38 6.37 -21.53
N ARG A 409 8.27 5.52 -22.56
CA ARG A 409 7.00 5.06 -23.11
C ARG A 409 6.72 3.64 -22.68
N SER A 410 5.54 3.44 -22.11
CA SER A 410 5.03 2.15 -21.66
C SER A 410 3.51 2.29 -21.49
N PHE A 411 2.79 1.17 -21.39
CA PHE A 411 1.43 1.25 -20.90
C PHE A 411 1.42 1.64 -19.41
N MET A 412 0.37 2.34 -18.99
CA MET A 412 0.17 2.69 -17.59
C MET A 412 -1.21 2.22 -17.12
N ASP A 413 -1.24 1.37 -16.11
CA ASP A 413 -2.49 0.93 -15.49
C ASP A 413 -2.88 1.89 -14.35
N VAL A 414 -4.06 2.49 -14.48
CA VAL A 414 -4.64 3.40 -13.48
C VAL A 414 -5.81 2.69 -12.79
N PRO A 415 -5.91 2.72 -11.45
CA PRO A 415 -7.04 2.16 -10.72
C PRO A 415 -8.38 2.82 -11.11
N ASN A 416 -9.44 2.01 -11.23
CA ASN A 416 -10.82 2.45 -11.40
C ASN A 416 -11.74 1.56 -10.54
N GLY A 417 -11.81 1.84 -9.24
CA GLY A 417 -12.46 0.96 -8.28
C GLY A 417 -11.77 -0.41 -8.22
N ARG A 418 -12.52 -1.49 -8.50
CA ARG A 418 -11.97 -2.87 -8.57
C ARG A 418 -11.33 -3.20 -9.93
N GLU A 419 -11.52 -2.34 -10.92
CA GLU A 419 -10.97 -2.51 -12.26
C GLU A 419 -9.73 -1.63 -12.48
N ARG A 420 -9.10 -1.79 -13.64
CA ARG A 420 -7.99 -0.95 -14.10
C ARG A 420 -8.29 -0.40 -15.47
N VAL A 421 -7.97 0.87 -15.67
CA VAL A 421 -7.95 1.50 -17.00
C VAL A 421 -6.52 1.51 -17.49
N ARG A 422 -6.28 0.91 -18.66
CA ARG A 422 -4.97 0.93 -19.31
C ARG A 422 -4.85 2.16 -20.21
N VAL A 423 -3.89 3.02 -19.88
CA VAL A 423 -3.46 4.13 -20.74
C VAL A 423 -2.44 3.59 -21.73
N THR A 424 -2.86 3.44 -22.99
CA THR A 424 -2.04 2.80 -24.04
C THR A 424 -1.05 3.75 -24.70
N HIS A 425 -1.29 5.06 -24.64
CA HIS A 425 -0.43 6.10 -25.20
C HIS A 425 0.23 6.94 -24.10
N ALA A 426 0.69 6.25 -23.05
CA ALA A 426 1.29 6.89 -21.90
C ALA A 426 2.77 7.25 -22.14
N ILE A 427 3.15 8.42 -21.65
CA ILE A 427 4.54 8.85 -21.51
C ILE A 427 4.79 9.19 -20.05
N SER A 428 5.71 8.48 -19.42
CA SER A 428 6.21 8.82 -18.10
C SER A 428 7.46 9.67 -18.22
N VAL A 429 7.49 10.80 -17.54
CA VAL A 429 8.62 11.74 -17.53
C VAL A 429 9.25 11.71 -16.15
N GLY A 430 10.53 11.35 -16.11
CA GLY A 430 11.35 11.29 -14.92
C GLY A 430 12.25 12.52 -14.77
N SER A 431 12.56 12.89 -13.53
CA SER A 431 13.40 14.04 -13.18
C SER A 431 14.38 13.67 -12.06
N PRO A 432 15.62 14.20 -12.06
CA PRO A 432 16.57 14.02 -10.95
C PRO A 432 16.08 14.58 -9.61
N GLU A 433 15.07 15.46 -9.62
CA GLU A 433 14.40 15.94 -8.42
C GLU A 433 13.47 14.91 -7.78
N GLU A 434 13.40 13.68 -8.31
CA GLU A 434 12.53 12.61 -7.81
C GLU A 434 11.07 13.08 -7.73
N VAL A 435 10.65 13.83 -8.76
CA VAL A 435 9.27 14.24 -9.04
C VAL A 435 8.98 13.90 -10.50
N HIS A 436 7.88 13.21 -10.71
CA HIS A 436 7.63 12.50 -11.95
C HIS A 436 6.16 12.63 -12.34
N TYR A 437 5.86 12.39 -13.61
CA TYR A 437 4.48 12.40 -14.09
C TYR A 437 4.24 11.47 -15.27
N THR A 438 2.98 11.08 -15.46
CA THR A 438 2.54 10.35 -16.65
C THR A 438 1.55 11.19 -17.45
N TYR A 439 1.77 11.27 -18.76
CA TYR A 439 0.95 12.00 -19.72
C TYR A 439 0.28 11.03 -20.70
N ASP A 440 -1.02 11.18 -20.94
CA ASP A 440 -1.78 10.45 -21.96
C ASP A 440 -1.82 11.24 -23.26
N LEU A 441 -1.08 10.78 -24.28
CA LEU A 441 -1.04 11.43 -25.59
C LEU A 441 -2.38 11.38 -26.33
N ASP A 442 -3.28 10.44 -26.01
CA ASP A 442 -4.58 10.32 -26.68
C ASP A 442 -5.63 11.29 -26.14
N LYS A 443 -5.40 11.85 -24.95
CA LYS A 443 -6.36 12.75 -24.29
C LYS A 443 -5.76 14.11 -23.96
N GLY A 444 -4.47 14.28 -24.20
CA GLY A 444 -3.71 15.45 -23.77
C GLY A 444 -3.79 15.61 -22.26
N ALA A 445 -3.74 14.51 -21.50
CA ALA A 445 -4.11 14.48 -20.09
C ALA A 445 -2.93 14.17 -19.18
N LEU A 446 -2.81 14.92 -18.09
CA LEU A 446 -1.94 14.57 -16.99
C LEU A 446 -2.65 13.50 -16.14
N VAL A 447 -2.11 12.28 -16.14
CA VAL A 447 -2.76 11.09 -15.56
C VAL A 447 -2.49 10.98 -14.06
N GLN A 448 -1.22 11.18 -13.69
CA GLN A 448 -0.73 11.07 -12.33
C GLN A 448 0.60 11.81 -12.21
N VAL A 449 0.93 12.17 -10.98
CA VAL A 449 2.24 12.70 -10.56
C VAL A 449 2.72 11.90 -9.37
N TRP A 450 4.04 11.77 -9.17
CA TRP A 450 4.56 11.07 -8.00
C TRP A 450 5.92 11.60 -7.53
N LYS A 451 6.27 11.29 -6.28
CA LYS A 451 7.57 11.61 -5.67
C LYS A 451 8.30 10.36 -5.23
N GLY A 452 9.63 10.39 -5.34
CA GLY A 452 10.50 9.28 -4.96
C GLY A 452 11.07 8.62 -6.20
N GLU A 453 11.25 7.31 -6.15
CA GLU A 453 11.81 6.53 -7.26
C GLU A 453 10.91 6.53 -8.50
N PHE A 454 11.50 6.32 -9.69
CA PHE A 454 10.83 6.54 -10.96
C PHE A 454 9.91 5.38 -11.37
N LEU A 455 10.43 4.30 -11.96
CA LEU A 455 9.59 3.21 -12.47
C LEU A 455 10.16 1.81 -12.20
N ASP A 456 9.27 0.89 -11.88
CA ASP A 456 9.45 -0.55 -12.03
C ASP A 456 8.95 -0.98 -13.42
N ALA A 457 9.87 -1.41 -14.27
CA ALA A 457 9.63 -1.91 -15.61
C ALA A 457 9.68 -3.44 -15.71
N THR A 458 9.79 -4.15 -14.59
CA THR A 458 9.68 -5.61 -14.52
C THR A 458 8.46 -6.16 -15.26
N PRO A 459 7.23 -5.65 -15.03
CA PRO A 459 6.06 -6.10 -15.80
C PRO A 459 6.16 -5.94 -17.32
N MET A 460 6.94 -4.99 -17.83
CA MET A 460 7.12 -4.78 -19.26
C MET A 460 8.22 -5.67 -19.84
N TRP A 461 9.34 -5.82 -19.13
CA TRP A 461 10.57 -6.40 -19.69
C TRP A 461 10.89 -7.82 -19.22
N ASN A 462 10.25 -8.31 -18.15
CA ASN A 462 10.45 -9.67 -17.70
C ASN A 462 9.57 -10.67 -18.47
N SER A 463 10.20 -11.71 -19.03
CA SER A 463 9.52 -12.78 -19.78
C SER A 463 8.66 -12.23 -20.94
N ARG A 464 7.38 -12.59 -21.04
CA ARG A 464 6.49 -12.08 -22.10
C ARG A 464 6.01 -10.64 -21.86
N GLY A 465 6.11 -10.16 -20.62
CA GLY A 465 5.62 -8.85 -20.19
C GLY A 465 4.12 -8.61 -20.42
N ASP A 466 3.59 -7.53 -19.85
CA ASP A 466 2.26 -7.00 -20.16
C ASP A 466 2.30 -5.61 -20.84
N GLY A 467 3.52 -5.14 -21.14
CA GLY A 467 3.79 -3.84 -21.77
C GLY A 467 3.69 -2.64 -20.82
N SER A 468 3.45 -2.85 -19.53
CA SER A 468 3.24 -1.76 -18.55
C SER A 468 4.43 -1.53 -17.62
N SER A 469 4.59 -0.30 -17.15
CA SER A 469 5.50 0.05 -16.04
C SER A 469 4.71 0.57 -14.84
N ARG A 470 5.28 0.54 -13.64
CA ARG A 470 4.62 1.00 -12.40
C ARG A 470 5.45 2.06 -11.70
N PRO A 471 4.85 3.17 -11.22
CA PRO A 471 5.55 4.07 -10.30
C PRO A 471 6.01 3.34 -9.04
N THR A 472 7.20 3.65 -8.55
CA THR A 472 7.76 3.07 -7.31
C THR A 472 7.74 4.05 -6.12
N GLY A 473 7.40 5.32 -6.37
CA GLY A 473 7.23 6.36 -5.35
C GLY A 473 5.77 6.64 -4.95
N MET A 474 5.57 7.72 -4.19
CA MET A 474 4.27 8.18 -3.68
C MET A 474 3.46 8.83 -4.79
N VAL A 475 2.36 8.19 -5.20
CA VAL A 475 1.56 8.61 -6.37
C VAL A 475 0.33 9.41 -5.98
N GLN A 476 0.19 10.60 -6.57
CA GLN A 476 -1.05 11.35 -6.64
C GLN A 476 -1.72 11.12 -8.01
N ARG A 477 -2.94 10.60 -8.00
CA ARG A 477 -3.74 10.30 -9.20
C ARG A 477 -4.85 11.33 -9.40
N PHE A 478 -5.28 11.53 -10.64
CA PHE A 478 -6.35 12.48 -10.99
C PHE A 478 -7.64 11.81 -11.49
N GLY A 479 -7.80 10.52 -11.18
CA GLY A 479 -8.93 9.70 -11.62
C GLY A 479 -8.70 9.05 -12.99
N VAL A 480 -9.79 8.59 -13.62
CA VAL A 480 -9.74 8.03 -14.97
C VAL A 480 -9.40 9.14 -15.97
N PRO A 481 -8.38 8.97 -16.84
CA PRO A 481 -8.01 9.99 -17.81
C PRO A 481 -9.16 10.36 -18.74
N ALA A 482 -9.39 11.66 -18.89
CA ALA A 482 -10.34 12.26 -19.83
C ALA A 482 -9.64 13.41 -20.58
N LEU A 483 -10.29 13.97 -21.60
CA LEU A 483 -9.74 15.14 -22.30
C LEU A 483 -9.43 16.29 -21.34
N SER A 484 -8.24 16.88 -21.42
CA SER A 484 -7.92 18.07 -20.59
C SER A 484 -8.69 19.32 -21.02
N LEU A 485 -8.98 19.43 -22.32
CA LEU A 485 -9.69 20.55 -22.92
C LEU A 485 -11.00 20.06 -23.54
N SER A 486 -12.11 20.69 -23.18
CA SER A 486 -13.42 20.39 -23.76
C SER A 486 -14.21 21.64 -24.04
N ARG A 487 -15.01 21.61 -25.11
CA ARG A 487 -16.09 22.58 -25.30
C ARG A 487 -17.25 22.21 -24.39
N LEU A 488 -17.92 23.21 -23.83
CA LEU A 488 -19.13 23.01 -23.05
C LEU A 488 -20.32 23.63 -23.78
N SER A 489 -21.29 22.81 -24.16
CA SER A 489 -22.54 23.26 -24.79
C SER A 489 -23.46 24.00 -23.82
N SER A 490 -23.30 23.77 -22.52
CA SER A 490 -23.96 24.49 -21.43
C SER A 490 -23.12 24.41 -20.15
N PRO A 491 -23.36 25.27 -19.14
CA PRO A 491 -22.63 25.22 -17.87
C PRO A 491 -22.73 23.86 -17.14
N GLN A 492 -23.78 23.07 -17.40
CA GLN A 492 -24.02 21.75 -16.78
C GLN A 492 -23.70 20.57 -17.71
N ALA A 493 -23.22 20.81 -18.94
CA ALA A 493 -22.86 19.74 -19.85
C ALA A 493 -21.78 18.83 -19.23
N ALA A 494 -22.00 17.51 -19.32
CA ALA A 494 -21.05 16.51 -18.83
C ALA A 494 -19.69 16.70 -19.50
N TRP A 495 -18.61 16.43 -18.75
CA TRP A 495 -17.28 16.45 -19.33
C TRP A 495 -17.09 15.30 -20.30
N VAL A 496 -16.50 15.57 -21.47
CA VAL A 496 -16.30 14.55 -22.51
C VAL A 496 -15.25 13.54 -22.02
N ALA A 497 -15.63 12.26 -21.98
CA ALA A 497 -14.77 11.18 -21.51
C ALA A 497 -13.75 10.72 -22.56
N ASP A 498 -14.12 10.74 -23.85
CA ASP A 498 -13.29 10.30 -24.97
C ASP A 498 -12.93 11.44 -25.94
N THR A 499 -12.42 11.10 -27.12
CA THR A 499 -12.01 12.08 -28.15
C THR A 499 -13.05 12.31 -29.24
N VAL A 500 -14.23 11.68 -29.15
CA VAL A 500 -15.25 11.75 -30.20
C VAL A 500 -15.76 13.18 -30.32
N GLY A 501 -15.80 13.70 -31.55
CA GLY A 501 -16.28 15.06 -31.83
C GLY A 501 -15.31 16.19 -31.47
N SER A 502 -14.18 15.91 -30.80
CA SER A 502 -13.19 16.94 -30.46
C SER A 502 -12.15 17.18 -31.56
N GLN A 503 -12.12 16.35 -32.62
CA GLN A 503 -11.07 16.35 -33.63
C GLN A 503 -9.66 16.23 -33.01
N PHE A 504 -9.55 15.53 -31.87
CA PHE A 504 -8.29 15.35 -31.17
C PHE A 504 -7.28 14.64 -32.08
N ARG A 505 -6.10 15.24 -32.26
CA ARG A 505 -5.00 14.62 -33.02
C ARG A 505 -3.67 14.86 -32.30
N PRO A 506 -2.99 13.81 -31.78
CA PRO A 506 -1.67 13.98 -31.21
C PRO A 506 -0.69 14.49 -32.28
N LYS A 507 0.17 15.44 -31.89
CA LYS A 507 1.26 16.01 -32.72
C LYS A 507 2.64 15.72 -32.12
N GLY A 508 2.72 14.75 -31.20
CA GLY A 508 3.94 14.36 -30.49
C GLY A 508 4.37 15.40 -29.46
N TYR A 509 5.67 15.53 -29.25
CA TYR A 509 6.28 16.50 -28.35
C TYR A 509 7.60 17.01 -28.91
N THR A 510 8.03 18.18 -28.46
CA THR A 510 9.41 18.67 -28.65
C THR A 510 10.17 18.52 -27.34
N LEU A 511 11.47 18.25 -27.42
CA LEU A 511 12.33 18.16 -26.24
C LEU A 511 13.23 19.38 -26.15
N LYS A 512 13.29 19.99 -24.97
CA LYS A 512 14.35 20.91 -24.57
C LYS A 512 14.97 20.36 -23.29
N GLU A 513 16.26 20.02 -23.33
CA GLU A 513 16.95 19.40 -22.18
C GLU A 513 16.20 18.17 -21.63
N ASN A 514 15.70 17.32 -22.54
CA ASN A 514 14.86 16.15 -22.24
C ASN A 514 13.54 16.45 -21.49
N GLN A 515 13.14 17.71 -21.36
CA GLN A 515 11.80 18.10 -20.91
C GLN A 515 10.86 18.21 -22.12
N PRO A 516 9.74 17.46 -22.13
CA PRO A 516 8.80 17.51 -23.24
C PRO A 516 7.81 18.67 -23.13
N THR A 517 7.58 19.33 -24.27
CA THR A 517 6.36 20.11 -24.53
C THR A 517 5.48 19.29 -25.46
N PHE A 518 4.36 18.80 -24.93
CA PHE A 518 3.40 17.99 -25.69
C PHE A 518 2.59 18.88 -26.63
N ARG A 519 2.23 18.34 -27.78
CA ARG A 519 1.47 19.05 -28.81
C ARG A 519 0.32 18.19 -29.30
N TYR A 520 -0.84 18.78 -29.45
CA TYR A 520 -2.01 18.14 -30.04
C TYR A 520 -2.92 19.17 -30.68
N GLN A 521 -3.79 18.72 -31.58
CA GLN A 521 -4.91 19.51 -32.07
C GLN A 521 -6.15 19.12 -31.27
N SER A 522 -6.98 20.09 -30.88
CA SER A 522 -8.28 19.85 -30.25
C SER A 522 -9.23 21.00 -30.59
N TYR A 523 -10.46 20.67 -30.98
CA TYR A 523 -11.51 21.61 -31.43
C TYR A 523 -11.02 22.65 -32.46
N GLY A 524 -10.17 22.21 -33.39
CA GLY A 524 -9.59 23.07 -34.43
C GLY A 524 -8.38 23.90 -33.99
N SER A 525 -8.09 24.00 -32.69
CA SER A 525 -6.95 24.75 -32.15
C SER A 525 -5.70 23.86 -32.02
N LEU A 526 -4.52 24.44 -32.24
CA LEU A 526 -3.25 23.82 -31.87
C LEU A 526 -2.98 24.08 -30.39
N VAL A 527 -2.58 23.05 -29.67
CA VAL A 527 -2.32 23.11 -28.24
C VAL A 527 -0.87 22.72 -27.96
N GLN A 528 -0.21 23.49 -27.10
CA GLN A 528 1.06 23.16 -26.47
C GLN A 528 0.83 22.98 -24.97
N ASP A 529 1.39 21.92 -24.39
CA ASP A 529 1.18 21.53 -22.99
C ASP A 529 2.53 21.15 -22.39
N ALA A 530 3.08 22.06 -21.58
CA ALA A 530 4.37 21.90 -20.94
C ALA A 530 4.18 21.61 -19.46
N ILE A 531 4.87 20.60 -18.92
CA ILE A 531 4.84 20.25 -17.51
C ILE A 531 6.26 20.23 -16.99
N GLN A 532 6.53 21.11 -16.01
CA GLN A 532 7.84 21.31 -15.40
C GLN A 532 7.81 20.91 -13.94
N VAL A 533 8.89 20.30 -13.45
CA VAL A 533 9.05 20.04 -12.02
C VAL A 533 9.34 21.36 -11.29
N LEU A 534 8.66 21.60 -10.18
CA LEU A 534 8.91 22.75 -9.33
C LEU A 534 10.21 22.58 -8.53
N PRO A 535 10.94 23.67 -8.25
CA PRO A 535 12.08 23.64 -7.33
C PRO A 535 11.69 23.05 -5.97
N GLY A 536 12.66 22.46 -5.27
CA GLY A 536 12.43 21.92 -3.92
C GLY A 536 11.46 20.74 -3.87
N ARG A 537 11.19 20.09 -5.00
CA ARG A 537 10.29 18.93 -5.11
C ARG A 537 8.85 19.19 -4.65
N GLU A 538 8.40 20.45 -4.67
CA GLU A 538 7.07 20.83 -4.18
C GLU A 538 5.93 20.23 -5.01
N GLY A 539 6.18 20.04 -6.32
CA GLY A 539 5.25 19.40 -7.23
C GLY A 539 5.57 19.71 -8.69
N VAL A 540 4.56 19.97 -9.51
CA VAL A 540 4.73 20.30 -10.94
C VAL A 540 3.95 21.55 -11.33
N LYS A 541 4.49 22.31 -12.27
CA LYS A 541 3.81 23.42 -12.95
C LYS A 541 3.39 22.98 -14.34
N ARG A 542 2.14 23.20 -14.70
CA ARG A 542 1.58 22.91 -16.03
C ARG A 542 1.21 24.21 -16.74
N GLU A 543 1.68 24.36 -17.96
CA GLU A 543 1.38 25.48 -18.85
C GLU A 543 0.73 24.97 -20.13
N ILE A 544 -0.52 25.38 -20.38
CA ILE A 544 -1.30 25.05 -21.57
C ILE A 544 -1.45 26.32 -22.41
N THR A 545 -1.01 26.26 -23.66
CA THR A 545 -1.18 27.32 -24.66
C THR A 545 -2.06 26.80 -25.79
N VAL A 546 -3.10 27.54 -26.16
CA VAL A 546 -4.07 27.20 -27.20
C VAL A 546 -4.07 28.30 -28.24
N GLU A 547 -3.70 27.96 -29.47
CA GLU A 547 -3.75 28.88 -30.60
C GLU A 547 -5.19 29.06 -31.07
N LYS A 548 -5.68 30.31 -31.05
CA LYS A 548 -7.05 30.69 -31.48
C LYS A 548 -8.11 29.79 -30.78
N PRO A 549 -8.28 29.91 -29.45
CA PRO A 549 -9.17 29.04 -28.69
C PRO A 549 -10.62 29.21 -29.15
N ALA A 550 -11.37 28.10 -29.20
CA ALA A 550 -12.83 28.16 -29.40
C ALA A 550 -13.52 28.91 -28.25
N ALA A 551 -14.64 29.60 -28.55
CA ALA A 551 -15.28 30.54 -27.61
C ALA A 551 -15.76 29.91 -26.29
N ASP A 552 -16.11 28.63 -26.34
CA ASP A 552 -16.66 27.80 -25.27
C ASP A 552 -15.67 26.71 -24.82
N LEU A 553 -14.37 26.90 -25.06
CA LEU A 553 -13.32 25.98 -24.65
C LEU A 553 -12.94 26.18 -23.17
N TYR A 554 -12.92 25.08 -22.42
CA TYR A 554 -12.53 25.04 -21.01
C TYR A 554 -11.41 24.04 -20.79
N ALA A 555 -10.56 24.31 -19.81
CA ALA A 555 -9.68 23.32 -19.20
C ALA A 555 -10.30 22.79 -17.91
N ARG A 556 -10.27 21.48 -17.69
CA ARG A 556 -10.64 20.86 -16.40
C ARG A 556 -9.38 20.56 -15.61
N LEU A 557 -9.24 21.24 -14.48
CA LEU A 557 -8.05 21.17 -13.63
C LEU A 557 -8.20 20.09 -12.55
N ALA A 558 -9.43 19.86 -12.07
CA ALA A 558 -9.74 18.81 -11.11
C ALA A 558 -11.20 18.35 -11.23
N GLN A 559 -11.45 17.12 -10.78
CA GLN A 559 -12.75 16.56 -10.46
C GLN A 559 -12.65 15.82 -9.12
N ALA A 560 -13.50 16.14 -8.16
CA ALA A 560 -13.49 15.51 -6.84
C ALA A 560 -14.82 15.70 -6.11
N GLU A 561 -15.08 14.92 -5.06
CA GLU A 561 -16.30 15.04 -4.24
C GLU A 561 -16.42 16.43 -3.60
N ARG A 562 -15.26 17.03 -3.29
CA ARG A 562 -15.14 18.36 -2.71
C ARG A 562 -13.91 19.08 -3.26
N ILE A 563 -14.08 20.36 -3.57
CA ILE A 563 -13.05 21.31 -3.97
C ILE A 563 -13.25 22.54 -3.09
N GLN A 564 -12.28 22.81 -2.23
CA GLN A 564 -12.33 23.95 -1.33
C GLN A 564 -11.46 25.09 -1.85
N THR A 565 -12.06 26.26 -2.04
CA THR A 565 -11.31 27.51 -2.25
C THR A 565 -10.68 27.94 -0.94
N LEU A 566 -9.35 27.99 -0.88
CA LEU A 566 -8.61 28.49 0.29
C LEU A 566 -8.34 30.00 0.17
N ASN A 567 -8.04 30.45 -1.05
CA ASN A 567 -8.02 31.84 -1.46
C ASN A 567 -8.23 31.92 -2.99
N ASP A 568 -8.15 33.13 -3.57
CA ASP A 568 -8.38 33.36 -5.00
C ASP A 568 -7.53 32.47 -5.94
N GLN A 569 -6.36 32.03 -5.48
CA GLN A 569 -5.40 31.28 -6.27
C GLN A 569 -5.19 29.84 -5.79
N LEU A 570 -5.49 29.51 -4.53
CA LEU A 570 -5.20 28.20 -3.94
C LEU A 570 -6.47 27.40 -3.67
N TYR A 571 -6.51 26.17 -4.17
CA TYR A 571 -7.64 25.25 -4.07
C TYR A 571 -7.16 23.92 -3.49
N LEU A 572 -7.92 23.38 -2.53
CA LEU A 572 -7.68 22.07 -1.92
C LEU A 572 -8.65 21.04 -2.51
N ILE A 573 -8.11 19.96 -3.06
CA ILE A 573 -8.87 18.99 -3.86
C ILE A 573 -9.14 17.70 -3.09
N GLY A 574 -10.37 17.23 -3.20
CA GLY A 574 -10.85 15.98 -2.60
C GLY A 574 -10.82 16.05 -1.09
N ASP A 575 -10.52 14.91 -0.48
CA ASP A 575 -10.31 14.79 0.95
C ASP A 575 -8.87 15.16 1.33
N LYS A 576 -8.53 16.43 1.06
CA LYS A 576 -7.19 17.02 1.27
C LYS A 576 -6.08 16.18 0.63
N ALA A 577 -6.30 15.81 -0.63
CA ALA A 577 -5.40 14.93 -1.38
C ALA A 577 -4.22 15.69 -1.99
N TYR A 578 -4.48 16.87 -2.56
CA TYR A 578 -3.47 17.75 -3.16
C TYR A 578 -4.02 19.17 -3.32
N TYR A 579 -3.14 20.12 -3.66
CA TYR A 579 -3.50 21.49 -3.97
C TYR A 579 -3.35 21.82 -5.45
N ILE A 580 -4.18 22.77 -5.90
CA ILE A 580 -4.01 23.48 -7.17
C ILE A 580 -3.76 24.95 -6.85
N GLN A 581 -2.63 25.46 -7.31
CA GLN A 581 -2.23 26.86 -7.18
C GLN A 581 -2.27 27.52 -8.57
N LEU A 582 -3.19 28.45 -8.77
CA LEU A 582 -3.34 29.22 -10.01
C LEU A 582 -2.38 30.42 -10.02
N GLU A 583 -2.00 30.84 -11.23
CA GLU A 583 -1.36 32.14 -11.43
C GLU A 583 -2.34 33.30 -11.18
N SER A 584 -1.80 34.46 -10.84
CA SER A 584 -2.60 35.67 -10.63
C SER A 584 -3.41 36.03 -11.89
N GLY A 585 -4.68 36.43 -11.69
CA GLY A 585 -5.58 36.84 -12.77
C GLY A 585 -6.32 35.70 -13.47
N VAL A 586 -6.00 34.43 -13.19
CA VAL A 586 -6.80 33.29 -13.67
C VAL A 586 -8.14 33.27 -12.93
N LYS A 587 -9.24 33.19 -13.69
CA LYS A 587 -10.61 33.15 -13.13
C LYS A 587 -11.20 31.76 -13.32
N PRO A 588 -11.09 30.87 -12.32
CA PRO A 588 -11.72 29.56 -12.41
C PRO A 588 -13.21 29.62 -12.09
N LEU A 589 -13.91 28.54 -12.36
CA LEU A 589 -15.25 28.27 -11.86
C LEU A 589 -15.29 26.87 -11.23
N ILE A 590 -16.03 26.74 -10.14
CA ILE A 590 -16.35 25.44 -9.55
C ILE A 590 -17.79 25.14 -9.89
N ARG A 591 -18.06 23.95 -10.44
CA ARG A 591 -19.42 23.49 -10.74
C ARG A 591 -19.69 22.11 -10.14
N GLN A 592 -20.96 21.81 -9.94
CA GLN A 592 -21.45 20.49 -9.52
C GLN A 592 -22.02 19.73 -10.72
N VAL A 593 -21.50 18.53 -11.00
CA VAL A 593 -21.95 17.66 -12.09
C VAL A 593 -21.85 16.20 -11.61
N ASN A 594 -22.94 15.43 -11.75
CA ASN A 594 -22.99 14.00 -11.39
C ASN A 594 -22.52 13.69 -9.95
N GLY A 595 -22.87 14.55 -8.98
CA GLY A 595 -22.48 14.38 -7.58
C GLY A 595 -21.00 14.67 -7.28
N GLN A 596 -20.26 15.24 -8.24
CA GLN A 596 -18.86 15.64 -8.10
C GLN A 596 -18.71 17.13 -8.39
N GLN A 597 -17.70 17.75 -7.80
CA GLN A 597 -17.25 19.10 -8.14
C GLN A 597 -16.18 19.04 -9.23
N GLU A 598 -16.22 20.01 -10.15
CA GLU A 598 -15.18 20.23 -11.15
C GLU A 598 -14.63 21.65 -11.06
N LEU A 599 -13.30 21.78 -11.07
CA LEU A 599 -12.60 23.06 -11.19
C LEU A 599 -12.24 23.31 -12.64
N LEU A 600 -12.89 24.30 -13.27
CA LEU A 600 -12.71 24.62 -14.68
C LEU A 600 -12.12 26.01 -14.87
N VAL A 601 -11.36 26.20 -15.96
CA VAL A 601 -10.87 27.50 -16.40
C VAL A 601 -11.28 27.75 -17.86
N PRO A 602 -11.97 28.87 -18.17
CA PRO A 602 -12.23 29.25 -19.55
C PRO A 602 -10.93 29.59 -20.29
N MET A 603 -10.69 28.98 -21.44
CA MET A 603 -9.44 29.15 -22.22
C MET A 603 -9.44 30.38 -23.14
N ARG A 604 -10.17 31.45 -22.78
CA ARG A 604 -10.37 32.66 -23.61
C ARG A 604 -9.07 33.40 -23.93
N SER A 605 -8.12 33.42 -22.99
CA SER A 605 -6.80 34.04 -23.17
C SER A 605 -5.87 33.23 -24.07
N GLY A 606 -6.21 31.98 -24.38
CA GLY A 606 -5.31 31.03 -25.03
C GLY A 606 -4.14 30.58 -24.16
N LYS A 607 -4.05 30.97 -22.89
CA LYS A 607 -2.96 30.57 -21.98
C LYS A 607 -3.49 30.29 -20.59
N LEU A 608 -3.09 29.15 -20.02
CA LEU A 608 -3.34 28.74 -18.65
C LEU A 608 -2.03 28.24 -18.04
N SER A 609 -1.73 28.69 -16.83
CA SER A 609 -0.61 28.21 -16.03
C SER A 609 -1.09 27.96 -14.60
N TYR A 610 -0.72 26.82 -14.03
CA TYR A 610 -1.04 26.46 -12.66
C TYR A 610 -0.05 25.41 -12.13
N SER A 611 0.07 25.33 -10.81
CA SER A 611 0.89 24.36 -10.11
C SER A 611 0.02 23.33 -9.40
N LEU A 612 0.50 22.09 -9.38
CA LEU A 612 0.00 20.98 -8.57
C LEU A 612 0.98 20.76 -7.44
N LEU A 613 0.54 20.98 -6.20
CA LEU A 613 1.35 20.76 -4.99
C LEU A 613 0.78 19.54 -4.27
N PHE A 614 1.63 18.54 -4.03
CA PHE A 614 1.20 17.25 -3.52
C PHE A 614 2.23 16.66 -2.59
#